data_AF-A0A7C2FYF5-F1
#
_entry.id   AF-A0A7C2FYF5-F1
#
_cell.length_a   1.000
_cell.length_b   1.000
_cell.length_c   1.000
_cell.angle_alpha   90.00
_cell.angle_beta   90.00
_cell.angle_gamma   90.00
#
_symmetry.space_group_name_H-M   'P 1'
#
loop_
_entity.id
_entity.type
_entity.pdbx_description
1 polymer ?
#
loop_
_entity_poly.entity_id
_entity_poly.type
_entity_poly.pdbx_seq_one_letter_code
_entity_poly.pdbx_strand_id
1 'polypeptide(L)'
;MQFLTRTLLFWAVLAASLTLTLGIQFLPGQFQLREGDVARQTIKSPRRVQFVSQFLTNQAREEAAARVADIYAYDSTLAGQQVQRLRNLGDQITAIRQSTNLTADEKRAQLGRLPESGLSAEGVLGVLGLSEAEWNQARNEAVRLVSEAMRNRITPEQVAAVREQLPAQLSPGLNPLQARVAVELARAHIVPNLTVDAAQTEAAREAARRRVEPAVVTVEAGEVILRDGEVANPL
;
A
#
# COMPACT_ATOMS: atom_id res chain seq x y z
N MET A 1 -77.41 25.72 -42.96
CA MET A 1 -76.64 25.69 -41.69
C MET A 1 -75.68 24.51 -41.56
N GLN A 2 -75.99 23.30 -42.07
CA GLN A 2 -75.10 22.12 -41.92
C GLN A 2 -73.75 22.20 -42.66
N PHE A 3 -73.63 23.00 -43.73
CA PHE A 3 -72.37 23.17 -44.48
C PHE A 3 -71.34 24.04 -43.74
N LEU A 4 -71.81 25.07 -43.03
CA LEU A 4 -70.96 25.99 -42.25
C LEU A 4 -70.36 25.31 -41.02
N THR A 5 -71.15 24.46 -40.34
CA THR A 5 -70.66 23.69 -39.19
C THR A 5 -69.62 22.66 -39.58
N ARG A 6 -69.76 22.00 -40.74
CA ARG A 6 -68.76 21.03 -41.25
C ARG A 6 -67.45 21.70 -41.66
N THR A 7 -67.50 22.88 -42.26
CA THR A 7 -66.30 23.64 -42.64
C THR A 7 -65.57 24.22 -41.43
N LEU A 8 -66.29 24.72 -40.43
CA LEU A 8 -65.70 25.14 -39.14
C LEU A 8 -65.04 23.98 -38.39
N LEU A 9 -65.70 22.81 -38.33
CA LEU A 9 -65.12 21.60 -37.75
C LEU A 9 -63.84 21.16 -38.48
N PHE A 10 -63.85 21.22 -39.82
CA PHE A 10 -62.68 20.88 -40.62
C PHE A 10 -61.48 21.80 -40.31
N TRP A 11 -61.69 23.11 -40.28
CA TRP A 11 -60.62 24.06 -39.96
C TRP A 11 -60.12 23.95 -38.51
N ALA A 12 -61.01 23.66 -37.54
CA ALA A 12 -60.62 23.45 -36.16
C ALA A 12 -59.75 22.18 -36.00
N VAL A 13 -60.13 21.08 -36.67
CA VAL A 13 -59.34 19.83 -36.67
C VAL A 13 -58.00 20.04 -37.38
N LEU A 14 -57.99 20.75 -38.51
CA LEU A 14 -56.76 21.08 -39.24
C LEU A 14 -55.81 21.94 -38.38
N ALA A 15 -56.33 22.98 -37.73
CA ALA A 15 -55.55 23.84 -36.86
C ALA A 15 -54.99 23.07 -35.65
N ALA A 16 -55.81 22.21 -35.03
CA ALA A 16 -55.37 21.35 -33.93
C ALA A 16 -54.29 20.36 -34.38
N SER A 17 -54.45 19.72 -35.55
CA SER A 17 -53.45 18.78 -36.06
C SER A 17 -52.14 19.49 -36.41
N LEU A 18 -52.21 20.66 -37.04
CA LEU A 18 -51.02 21.46 -37.38
C LEU A 18 -50.29 21.90 -36.11
N THR A 19 -51.03 22.40 -35.11
CA THR A 19 -50.46 22.84 -33.83
C THR A 19 -49.81 21.68 -33.09
N LEU A 20 -50.41 20.49 -33.11
CA LEU A 20 -49.85 19.29 -32.49
C LEU A 20 -48.59 18.82 -33.21
N THR A 21 -48.61 18.80 -34.55
CA THR A 21 -47.49 18.31 -35.36
C THR A 21 -46.28 19.26 -35.26
N LEU A 22 -46.50 20.58 -35.28
CA LEU A 22 -45.44 21.56 -35.06
C LEU A 22 -44.98 21.56 -33.59
N GLY A 23 -45.90 21.45 -32.62
CA GLY A 23 -45.56 21.47 -31.20
C GLY A 23 -44.64 20.34 -30.78
N ILE A 24 -44.79 19.15 -31.36
CA ILE A 24 -43.94 17.98 -31.08
C ILE A 24 -42.48 18.21 -31.48
N GLN A 25 -42.20 18.98 -32.54
CA GLN A 25 -40.83 19.27 -32.98
C GLN A 25 -40.06 20.19 -32.03
N PHE A 26 -40.75 20.94 -31.18
CA PHE A 26 -40.12 21.84 -30.20
C PHE A 26 -39.90 21.18 -28.83
N LEU A 27 -40.29 19.91 -28.63
CA LEU A 27 -39.89 19.22 -27.40
C LEU A 27 -38.38 18.96 -27.44
N PRO A 28 -37.62 19.44 -26.43
CA PRO A 28 -36.19 19.19 -26.36
C PRO A 28 -35.96 17.68 -26.28
N GLY A 29 -35.19 17.14 -27.23
CA GLY A 29 -34.82 15.74 -27.24
C GLY A 29 -34.10 15.35 -25.95
N GLN A 30 -34.64 14.37 -25.23
CA GLN A 30 -33.96 13.78 -24.09
C GLN A 30 -32.93 12.78 -24.62
N PHE A 31 -31.67 13.18 -24.70
CA PHE A 31 -30.58 12.27 -25.02
C PHE A 31 -30.25 11.44 -23.79
N GLN A 32 -30.68 10.16 -23.77
CA GLN A 32 -30.19 9.18 -22.82
C GLN A 32 -28.88 8.59 -23.36
N LEU A 33 -27.78 9.29 -23.14
CA LEU A 33 -26.44 8.74 -23.36
C LEU A 33 -26.00 7.99 -22.11
N ARG A 34 -25.54 6.75 -22.30
CA ARG A 34 -24.82 5.99 -21.27
C ARG A 34 -23.34 6.14 -21.51
N GLU A 35 -22.56 5.97 -20.45
CA GLU A 35 -21.10 5.89 -20.56
C GLU A 35 -20.71 4.79 -21.55
N GLY A 36 -19.79 5.10 -22.45
CA GLY A 36 -19.35 4.18 -23.50
C GLY A 36 -20.21 4.20 -24.78
N ASP A 37 -21.34 4.92 -24.81
CA ASP A 37 -22.13 5.07 -26.04
C ASP A 37 -21.37 5.95 -27.05
N VAL A 38 -21.42 5.55 -28.33
CA VAL A 38 -20.88 6.36 -29.43
C VAL A 38 -21.95 7.35 -29.89
N ALA A 39 -21.60 8.63 -29.93
CA ALA A 39 -22.49 9.67 -30.44
C ALA A 39 -22.77 9.43 -31.93
N ARG A 40 -24.05 9.49 -32.31
CA ARG A 40 -24.51 9.39 -33.71
C ARG A 40 -24.68 10.74 -34.39
N GLN A 41 -24.44 11.83 -33.65
CA GLN A 41 -24.49 13.19 -34.12
C GLN A 41 -23.73 14.08 -33.14
N THR A 42 -23.25 15.23 -33.62
CA THR A 42 -22.61 16.22 -32.76
C THR A 42 -23.63 16.88 -31.83
N ILE A 43 -23.37 16.86 -30.53
CA ILE A 43 -24.20 17.46 -29.48
C ILE A 43 -23.52 18.74 -29.01
N LYS A 44 -24.28 19.84 -29.02
CA LYS A 44 -23.84 21.15 -28.55
C LYS A 44 -24.68 21.64 -27.38
N SER A 45 -24.08 22.44 -26.50
CA SER A 45 -24.81 23.04 -25.39
C SER A 45 -25.73 24.18 -25.85
N PRO A 46 -27.04 24.15 -25.54
CA PRO A 46 -27.95 25.22 -25.93
C PRO A 46 -27.78 26.51 -25.10
N ARG A 47 -27.14 26.40 -23.91
CA ARG A 47 -26.92 27.52 -23.00
C ARG A 47 -25.65 27.30 -22.19
N ARG A 48 -25.13 28.36 -21.56
CA ARG A 48 -24.07 28.20 -20.56
C ARG A 48 -24.57 27.40 -19.38
N VAL A 49 -23.82 26.38 -18.98
CA VAL A 49 -24.09 25.59 -17.78
C VAL A 49 -22.80 25.43 -17.00
N GLN A 50 -22.88 25.60 -15.69
CA GLN A 50 -21.82 25.23 -14.76
C GLN A 50 -22.37 24.13 -13.87
N PHE A 51 -21.62 23.05 -13.75
CA PHE A 51 -21.97 21.96 -12.85
C PHE A 51 -20.72 21.41 -12.18
N VAL A 52 -20.94 20.79 -11.02
CA VAL A 52 -19.88 20.11 -10.29
C VAL A 52 -19.73 18.71 -10.89
N SER A 53 -18.55 18.44 -11.44
CA SER A 53 -18.16 17.12 -11.89
C SER A 53 -17.87 16.21 -10.72
N GLN A 54 -18.69 15.20 -10.48
CA GLN A 54 -18.36 14.19 -9.46
C GLN A 54 -17.20 13.32 -9.91
N PHE A 55 -17.08 13.05 -11.22
CA PHE A 55 -16.02 12.22 -11.77
C PHE A 55 -14.64 12.88 -11.61
N LEU A 56 -14.46 14.11 -12.12
CA LEU A 56 -13.21 14.86 -12.00
C LEU A 56 -12.88 15.19 -10.54
N THR A 57 -13.90 15.45 -9.71
CA THR A 57 -13.68 15.64 -8.26
C THR A 57 -13.14 14.37 -7.62
N ASN A 58 -13.73 13.21 -7.90
CA ASN A 58 -13.28 11.93 -7.32
C ASN A 58 -11.89 11.54 -7.85
N GLN A 59 -11.62 11.76 -9.14
CA GLN A 59 -10.29 11.59 -9.71
C GLN A 59 -9.26 12.47 -9.00
N ALA A 60 -9.54 13.77 -8.83
CA ALA A 60 -8.65 14.69 -8.12
C ALA A 60 -8.45 14.30 -6.64
N ARG A 61 -9.49 13.75 -5.98
CA ARG A 61 -9.41 13.20 -4.62
C ARG A 61 -8.51 11.98 -4.54
N GLU A 62 -8.64 11.05 -5.48
CA GLU A 62 -7.79 9.85 -5.56
C GLU A 62 -6.34 10.21 -5.81
N GLU A 63 -6.07 11.14 -6.73
CA GLU A 63 -4.72 11.66 -6.95
C GLU A 63 -4.15 12.36 -5.73
N ALA A 64 -4.96 13.18 -5.03
CA ALA A 64 -4.53 13.82 -3.80
C ALA A 64 -4.20 12.82 -2.70
N ALA A 65 -5.00 11.75 -2.56
CA ALA A 65 -4.72 10.66 -1.64
C ALA A 65 -3.45 9.88 -2.03
N ALA A 66 -3.25 9.59 -3.32
CA ALA A 66 -2.09 8.86 -3.82
C ALA A 66 -0.77 9.63 -3.61
N ARG A 67 -0.81 10.96 -3.55
CA ARG A 67 0.34 11.81 -3.23
C ARG A 67 0.70 11.83 -1.75
N VAL A 68 -0.14 11.30 -0.86
CA VAL A 68 0.17 11.23 0.58
C VAL A 68 1.16 10.11 0.82
N ALA A 69 2.35 10.47 1.31
CA ALA A 69 3.37 9.53 1.72
C ALA A 69 2.92 8.70 2.94
N ASP A 70 3.42 7.48 3.04
CA ASP A 70 3.15 6.60 4.17
C ASP A 70 3.74 7.18 5.46
N ILE A 71 2.94 7.14 6.53
CA ILE A 71 3.34 7.57 7.86
C ILE A 71 3.88 6.34 8.60
N TYR A 72 5.06 6.48 9.20
CA TYR A 72 5.73 5.37 9.87
C TYR A 72 5.60 5.45 11.40
N ALA A 73 5.32 4.31 12.03
CA ALA A 73 5.34 4.12 13.47
C ALA A 73 6.61 3.36 13.89
N TYR A 74 7.28 3.87 14.92
CA TYR A 74 8.46 3.24 15.51
C TYR A 74 8.07 2.43 16.75
N ASP A 75 8.40 1.14 16.75
CA ASP A 75 8.25 0.29 17.93
C ASP A 75 9.54 0.28 18.76
N SER A 76 9.54 1.07 19.84
CA SER A 76 10.67 1.18 20.75
C SER A 76 10.90 -0.07 21.62
N THR A 77 9.90 -0.95 21.74
CA THR A 77 9.97 -2.15 22.59
C THR A 77 10.60 -3.33 21.86
N LEU A 78 10.53 -3.36 20.53
CA LEU A 78 10.95 -4.48 19.70
C LEU A 78 12.44 -4.83 19.88
N ALA A 79 13.30 -3.81 20.03
CA ALA A 79 14.73 -4.02 20.30
C ALA A 79 14.97 -4.83 21.59
N GLY A 80 14.25 -4.49 22.67
CA GLY A 80 14.33 -5.23 23.93
C GLY A 80 13.82 -6.66 23.81
N GLN A 81 12.73 -6.85 23.06
CA GLN A 81 12.18 -8.18 22.81
C GLN A 81 13.15 -9.08 22.03
N GLN A 82 13.79 -8.56 20.97
CA GLN A 82 14.76 -9.33 20.18
C GLN A 82 16.02 -9.68 20.98
N VAL A 83 16.51 -8.75 21.81
CA VAL A 83 17.61 -9.04 22.74
C VAL A 83 17.23 -10.15 23.71
N GLN A 84 16.02 -10.15 24.25
CA GLN A 84 15.57 -11.21 25.16
C GLN A 84 15.42 -12.56 24.44
N ARG A 85 14.89 -12.58 23.21
CA ARG A 85 14.82 -13.80 22.39
C ARG A 85 16.21 -14.38 22.15
N LEU A 86 17.16 -13.54 21.77
CA LEU A 86 18.55 -13.96 21.53
C LEU A 86 19.22 -14.50 22.80
N ARG A 87 18.96 -13.91 23.97
CA ARG A 87 19.44 -14.45 25.26
C ARG A 87 18.86 -15.83 25.55
N ASN A 88 17.55 -15.98 25.44
CA ASN A 88 16.86 -17.26 25.65
C ASN A 88 17.37 -18.34 24.68
N LEU A 89 17.61 -17.97 23.42
CA LEU A 89 18.22 -18.86 22.43
C LEU A 89 19.64 -19.26 22.84
N GLY A 90 20.45 -18.29 23.27
CA GLY A 90 21.79 -18.54 23.78
C GLY A 90 21.82 -19.52 24.95
N ASP A 91 20.84 -19.43 25.86
CA ASP A 91 20.70 -20.35 26.99
C ASP A 91 20.31 -21.76 26.53
N GLN A 92 19.39 -21.88 25.57
CA GLN A 92 19.04 -23.17 24.97
C GLN A 92 20.23 -23.84 24.26
N ILE A 93 20.99 -23.07 23.48
CA ILE A 93 22.20 -23.56 22.81
C ILE A 93 23.22 -24.03 23.85
N THR A 94 23.38 -23.28 24.95
CA THR A 94 24.27 -23.65 26.06
C THR A 94 23.86 -24.97 26.68
N ALA A 95 22.56 -25.17 26.95
CA ALA A 95 22.04 -26.43 27.48
C ALA A 95 22.31 -27.62 26.54
N ILE A 96 22.16 -27.45 25.22
CA ILE A 96 22.46 -28.49 24.23
C ILE A 96 23.96 -28.79 24.20
N ARG A 97 24.82 -27.77 24.22
CA ARG A 97 26.28 -27.92 24.25
C ARG A 97 26.74 -28.71 25.47
N GLN A 98 26.21 -28.37 26.64
CA GLN A 98 26.61 -28.96 27.93
C GLN A 98 25.94 -30.31 28.23
N SER A 99 24.94 -30.72 27.44
CA SER A 99 24.27 -32.01 27.62
C SER A 99 25.25 -33.18 27.46
N THR A 100 25.34 -34.03 28.48
CA THR A 100 26.12 -35.28 28.46
C THR A 100 25.35 -36.45 27.85
N ASN A 101 24.03 -36.30 27.67
CA ASN A 101 23.14 -37.36 27.21
C ASN A 101 23.00 -37.38 25.68
N LEU A 102 23.67 -36.47 24.98
CA LEU A 102 23.58 -36.30 23.53
C LEU A 102 24.94 -36.56 22.88
N THR A 103 24.94 -37.35 21.82
CA THR A 103 26.07 -37.53 20.91
C THR A 103 26.34 -36.25 20.13
N ALA A 104 27.52 -36.14 19.51
CA ALA A 104 27.87 -34.97 18.70
C ALA A 104 26.89 -34.76 17.54
N ASP A 105 26.41 -35.83 16.91
CA ASP A 105 25.46 -35.76 15.80
C ASP A 105 24.06 -35.36 16.26
N GLU A 106 23.62 -35.83 17.42
CA GLU A 106 22.34 -35.40 18.02
C GLU A 106 22.38 -33.91 18.40
N LYS A 107 23.51 -33.44 18.96
CA LYS A 107 23.70 -32.00 19.24
C LYS A 107 23.60 -31.17 17.97
N ARG A 108 24.27 -31.58 16.88
CA ARG A 108 24.17 -30.90 15.58
C ARG A 108 22.73 -30.88 15.07
N ALA A 109 22.04 -32.02 15.14
CA ALA A 109 20.67 -32.15 14.67
C ALA A 109 19.68 -31.33 15.50
N GLN A 110 19.89 -31.18 16.81
CA GLN A 110 19.06 -30.32 17.66
C GLN A 110 19.33 -28.83 17.39
N LEU A 111 20.60 -28.42 17.32
CA LEU A 111 20.96 -27.02 17.01
C LEU A 111 20.45 -26.58 15.64
N GLY A 112 20.55 -27.44 14.62
CA GLY A 112 20.04 -27.16 13.28
C GLY A 112 18.51 -27.10 13.19
N ARG A 113 17.79 -27.60 14.20
CA ARG A 113 16.32 -27.52 14.28
C ARG A 113 15.82 -26.37 15.14
N LEU A 114 16.72 -25.62 15.81
CA LEU A 114 16.30 -24.50 16.63
C LEU A 114 15.67 -23.42 15.75
N PRO A 115 14.37 -23.11 15.94
CA PRO A 115 13.72 -22.04 15.23
C PRO A 115 14.40 -20.71 15.57
N GLU A 116 14.41 -19.78 14.63
CA GLU A 116 14.95 -18.42 14.82
C GLU A 116 16.47 -18.33 15.04
N SER A 117 17.22 -19.44 15.02
CA SER A 117 18.67 -19.43 15.25
C SER A 117 19.45 -18.75 14.12
N GLY A 118 18.99 -18.90 12.87
CA GLY A 118 19.67 -18.39 11.67
C GLY A 118 21.08 -18.94 11.45
N LEU A 119 21.46 -19.99 12.19
CA LEU A 119 22.77 -20.63 12.08
C LEU A 119 22.85 -21.45 10.79
N SER A 120 23.94 -21.26 10.06
CA SER A 120 24.31 -22.12 8.94
C SER A 120 24.82 -23.48 9.44
N ALA A 121 24.98 -24.47 8.56
CA ALA A 121 25.62 -25.74 8.92
C ALA A 121 27.03 -25.52 9.50
N GLU A 122 27.78 -24.56 8.95
CA GLU A 122 29.09 -24.14 9.47
C GLU A 122 28.97 -23.44 10.81
N GLY A 123 27.93 -22.60 11.00
CA GLY A 123 27.61 -21.96 12.26
C GLY A 123 27.32 -22.96 13.37
N VAL A 124 26.57 -24.03 13.09
CA VAL A 124 26.29 -25.12 14.04
C VAL A 124 27.59 -25.84 14.44
N LEU A 125 28.45 -26.14 13.48
CA LEU A 125 29.77 -26.73 13.78
C LEU A 125 30.63 -25.78 14.59
N GLY A 126 30.59 -24.48 14.27
CA GLY A 126 31.30 -23.45 15.00
C GLY A 126 30.84 -23.34 16.43
N VAL A 127 29.52 -23.26 16.64
CA VAL A 127 28.92 -23.28 17.97
C VAL A 127 29.42 -24.46 18.77
N LEU A 128 29.49 -25.68 18.23
CA LEU A 128 29.98 -26.86 18.97
C LEU A 128 31.50 -26.89 19.17
N GLY A 129 32.27 -26.29 18.28
CA GLY A 129 33.73 -26.24 18.34
C GLY A 129 34.29 -25.21 19.32
N LEU A 130 33.51 -24.19 19.68
CA LEU A 130 33.94 -23.17 20.64
C LEU A 130 34.05 -23.73 22.06
N SER A 131 35.05 -23.28 22.82
CA SER A 131 35.09 -23.45 24.27
C SER A 131 33.97 -22.66 24.97
N GLU A 132 33.70 -22.95 26.23
CA GLU A 132 32.68 -22.22 27.01
C GLU A 132 32.97 -20.72 27.10
N ALA A 133 34.24 -20.34 27.27
CA ALA A 133 34.64 -18.95 27.31
C ALA A 133 34.39 -18.26 25.94
N GLU A 134 34.77 -18.93 24.85
CA GLU A 134 34.62 -18.36 23.52
C GLU A 134 33.15 -18.28 23.07
N TRP A 135 32.33 -19.27 23.44
CA TRP A 135 30.88 -19.26 23.23
C TRP A 135 30.20 -18.12 23.99
N ASN A 136 30.55 -17.91 25.26
CA ASN A 136 30.02 -16.79 26.05
C ASN A 136 30.39 -15.44 25.43
N GLN A 137 31.61 -15.28 24.91
CA GLN A 137 32.02 -14.08 24.17
C GLN A 137 31.20 -13.89 22.89
N ALA A 138 31.02 -14.93 22.07
CA ALA A 138 30.23 -14.86 20.85
C ALA A 138 28.76 -14.51 21.11
N ARG A 139 28.14 -15.10 22.15
CA ARG A 139 26.76 -14.78 22.57
C ARG A 139 26.63 -13.32 23.01
N ASN A 140 27.56 -12.85 23.84
CA ASN A 140 27.53 -11.47 24.33
C ASN A 140 27.73 -10.46 23.19
N GLU A 141 28.60 -10.79 22.23
CA GLU A 141 28.80 -9.99 21.03
C GLU A 141 27.54 -9.94 20.16
N ALA A 142 26.87 -11.06 19.93
CA ALA A 142 25.61 -11.08 19.19
C ALA A 142 24.55 -10.16 19.83
N VAL A 143 24.43 -10.22 21.16
CA VAL A 143 23.52 -9.35 21.92
C VAL A 143 23.87 -7.88 21.76
N ARG A 144 25.16 -7.53 21.80
CA ARG A 144 25.65 -6.17 21.60
C ARG A 144 25.30 -5.67 20.19
N LEU A 145 25.59 -6.46 19.16
CA LEU A 145 25.30 -6.15 17.75
C LEU A 145 23.80 -5.89 17.53
N VAL A 146 22.92 -6.76 18.05
CA VAL A 146 21.47 -6.57 17.94
C VAL A 146 21.01 -5.31 18.68
N SER A 147 21.52 -5.09 19.90
CA SER A 147 21.17 -3.92 20.70
C SER A 147 21.62 -2.60 20.06
N GLU A 148 22.76 -2.57 19.38
CA GLU A 148 23.25 -1.40 18.66
C GLU A 148 22.52 -1.18 17.34
N ALA A 149 22.35 -2.23 16.54
CA ALA A 149 21.66 -2.13 15.26
C ALA A 149 20.20 -1.69 15.45
N MET A 150 19.46 -2.33 16.38
CA MET A 150 18.04 -2.04 16.60
C MET A 150 17.77 -0.78 17.44
N ARG A 151 18.81 -0.11 17.95
CA ARG A 151 18.67 1.26 18.49
C ARG A 151 18.36 2.27 17.39
N ASN A 152 18.77 1.98 16.16
CA ASN A 152 18.43 2.77 14.99
C ASN A 152 17.06 2.39 14.45
N ARG A 153 16.44 3.31 13.70
CA ARG A 153 15.20 3.02 12.97
C ARG A 153 15.54 2.21 11.71
N ILE A 154 14.93 1.04 11.58
CA ILE A 154 15.14 0.08 10.51
C ILE A 154 13.80 -0.14 9.81
N THR A 155 13.72 0.35 8.57
CA THR A 155 12.62 0.04 7.65
C THR A 155 12.77 -1.36 7.06
N PRO A 156 11.69 -1.99 6.54
CA PRO A 156 11.76 -3.29 5.87
C PRO A 156 12.84 -3.36 4.78
N GLU A 157 13.02 -2.28 4.01
CA GLU A 157 13.98 -2.19 2.90
C GLU A 157 15.42 -2.14 3.41
N GLN A 158 15.65 -1.59 4.61
CA GLN A 158 16.98 -1.43 5.19
C GLN A 158 17.47 -2.69 5.93
N VAL A 159 16.59 -3.63 6.28
CA VAL A 159 16.95 -4.82 7.07
C VAL A 159 18.13 -5.58 6.48
N ALA A 160 18.11 -5.82 5.16
CA ALA A 160 19.18 -6.55 4.47
C ALA A 160 20.52 -5.78 4.55
N ALA A 161 20.49 -4.46 4.32
CA ALA A 161 21.68 -3.62 4.40
C ALA A 161 22.28 -3.60 5.82
N VAL A 162 21.44 -3.49 6.85
CA VAL A 162 21.88 -3.52 8.25
C VAL A 162 22.54 -4.86 8.57
N ARG A 163 21.97 -5.98 8.13
CA ARG A 163 22.53 -7.33 8.33
C ARG A 163 23.90 -7.52 7.67
N GLU A 164 24.11 -6.91 6.51
CA GLU A 164 25.40 -6.93 5.80
C GLU A 164 26.48 -6.05 6.45
N GLN A 165 26.07 -5.03 7.20
CA GLN A 165 27.01 -4.16 7.91
C GLN A 165 27.50 -4.73 9.26
N LEU A 166 26.83 -5.74 9.81
CA LEU A 166 27.17 -6.32 11.12
C LEU A 166 28.63 -6.79 11.27
N PRO A 167 29.26 -7.46 10.28
CA PRO A 167 30.66 -7.87 10.40
C PRO A 167 31.63 -6.71 10.62
N ALA A 168 31.34 -5.53 10.08
CA ALA A 168 32.16 -4.34 10.25
C ALA A 168 32.03 -3.71 11.65
N GLN A 169 31.01 -4.10 12.41
CA GLN A 169 30.74 -3.60 13.76
C GLN A 169 31.31 -4.50 14.85
N LEU A 170 31.99 -5.60 14.48
CA LEU A 170 32.52 -6.57 15.45
C LEU A 170 33.58 -5.96 16.37
N SER A 171 33.54 -6.36 17.64
CA SER A 171 34.56 -6.01 18.62
C SER A 171 35.92 -6.63 18.24
N PRO A 172 37.04 -5.93 18.45
CA PRO A 172 38.36 -6.53 18.26
C PRO A 172 38.57 -7.67 19.27
N GLY A 173 39.34 -8.69 18.87
CA GLY A 173 39.72 -9.82 19.74
C GLY A 173 38.85 -11.08 19.63
N LEU A 174 37.84 -11.09 18.76
CA LEU A 174 37.11 -12.29 18.39
C LEU A 174 37.90 -13.12 17.37
N ASN A 175 37.98 -14.43 17.58
CA ASN A 175 38.50 -15.33 16.57
C ASN A 175 37.48 -15.49 15.40
N PRO A 176 37.90 -15.99 14.22
CA PRO A 176 37.01 -16.09 13.06
C PRO A 176 35.74 -16.92 13.29
N LEU A 177 35.80 -17.93 14.17
CA LEU A 177 34.67 -18.80 14.49
C LEU A 177 33.67 -18.08 15.39
N GLN A 178 34.15 -17.36 16.41
CA GLN A 178 33.33 -16.51 17.28
C GLN A 178 32.65 -15.41 16.49
N ALA A 179 33.40 -14.71 15.62
CA ALA A 179 32.88 -13.66 14.77
C ALA A 179 31.73 -14.15 13.88
N ARG A 180 31.93 -15.30 13.21
CA ARG A 180 30.87 -15.92 12.39
C ARG A 180 29.62 -16.23 13.20
N VAL A 181 29.77 -16.96 14.30
CA VAL A 181 28.63 -17.37 15.13
C VAL A 181 27.89 -16.15 15.68
N ALA A 182 28.62 -15.13 16.15
CA ALA A 182 28.01 -13.89 16.64
C ALA A 182 27.21 -13.16 15.56
N VAL A 183 27.76 -13.05 14.34
CA VAL A 183 27.08 -12.41 13.21
C VAL A 183 25.85 -13.20 12.76
N GLU A 184 25.93 -14.53 12.64
CA GLU A 184 24.80 -15.36 12.21
C GLU A 184 23.63 -15.24 13.20
N LEU A 185 23.91 -15.34 14.51
CA LEU A 185 22.91 -15.16 15.56
C LEU A 185 22.31 -13.75 15.54
N ALA A 186 23.15 -12.72 15.37
CA ALA A 186 22.68 -11.34 15.32
C ALA A 186 21.81 -11.08 14.09
N ARG A 187 22.22 -11.55 12.90
CA ARG A 187 21.48 -11.39 11.63
C ARG A 187 20.05 -11.91 11.75
N ALA A 188 19.88 -13.06 12.40
CA ALA A 188 18.57 -13.68 12.60
C ALA A 188 17.58 -12.80 13.41
N HIS A 189 18.11 -11.97 14.31
CA HIS A 189 17.33 -11.16 15.25
C HIS A 189 17.18 -9.69 14.84
N ILE A 190 17.79 -9.27 13.71
CA ILE A 190 17.52 -7.95 13.13
C ILE A 190 16.21 -8.01 12.37
N VAL A 191 15.23 -7.25 12.84
CA VAL A 191 13.88 -7.11 12.26
C VAL A 191 13.55 -5.63 12.08
N PRO A 192 12.62 -5.27 11.17
CA PRO A 192 12.21 -3.88 11.01
C PRO A 192 11.49 -3.41 12.27
N ASN A 193 11.88 -2.24 12.78
CA ASN A 193 11.26 -1.59 13.95
C ASN A 193 10.57 -0.27 13.57
N LEU A 194 10.58 0.07 12.27
CA LEU A 194 9.84 1.18 11.70
C LEU A 194 8.90 0.62 10.62
N THR A 195 7.61 0.59 10.91
CA THR A 195 6.57 0.04 10.02
C THR A 195 5.56 1.10 9.66
N VAL A 196 4.84 0.91 8.55
CA VAL A 196 3.78 1.84 8.14
C VAL A 196 2.64 1.79 9.14
N ASP A 197 2.28 2.94 9.69
CA ASP A 197 1.05 3.14 10.44
C ASP A 197 -0.10 3.29 9.44
N ALA A 198 -0.71 2.15 9.10
CA ALA A 198 -1.81 2.11 8.14
C ALA A 198 -3.00 3.00 8.57
N ALA A 199 -3.26 3.12 9.87
CA ALA A 199 -4.36 3.91 10.39
C ALA A 199 -4.11 5.41 10.23
N GLN A 200 -2.93 5.90 10.63
CA GLN A 200 -2.55 7.30 10.43
C GLN A 200 -2.40 7.65 8.95
N THR A 201 -1.83 6.75 8.16
CA THR A 201 -1.66 6.94 6.72
C THR A 201 -3.02 7.07 6.04
N GLU A 202 -3.98 6.18 6.33
CA GLU A 202 -5.31 6.29 5.73
C GLU A 202 -6.09 7.52 6.24
N ALA A 203 -5.94 7.88 7.52
CA ALA A 203 -6.52 9.12 8.02
C ALA A 203 -5.96 10.36 7.31
N ALA A 204 -4.65 10.38 7.01
CA ALA A 204 -4.01 11.45 6.25
C ALA A 204 -4.48 11.48 4.79
N ARG A 205 -4.62 10.31 4.14
CA ARG A 205 -5.19 10.17 2.79
C ARG A 205 -6.63 10.69 2.73
N GLU A 206 -7.45 10.32 3.71
CA GLU A 206 -8.84 10.78 3.80
C GLU A 206 -8.92 12.30 4.04
N ALA A 207 -8.04 12.85 4.88
CA ALA A 207 -7.93 14.30 5.06
C ALA A 207 -7.51 15.00 3.75
N ALA A 208 -6.61 14.40 2.95
CA ALA A 208 -6.24 14.92 1.64
C ALA A 208 -7.43 14.90 0.67
N ARG A 209 -8.21 13.81 0.61
CA ARG A 209 -9.46 13.74 -0.20
C ARG A 209 -10.43 14.85 0.18
N ARG A 210 -10.62 15.11 1.47
CA ARG A 210 -11.56 16.14 1.97
C ARG A 210 -11.14 17.56 1.66
N ARG A 211 -9.84 17.81 1.50
CA ARG A 211 -9.29 19.14 1.14
C ARG A 211 -9.43 19.46 -0.35
N VAL A 212 -9.71 18.46 -1.20
CA VAL A 212 -9.92 18.70 -2.63
C VAL A 212 -11.26 19.41 -2.85
N GLU A 213 -11.18 20.59 -3.46
CA GLU A 213 -12.35 21.35 -3.86
C GLU A 213 -13.09 20.65 -5.02
N PRO A 214 -14.44 20.76 -5.09
CA PRO A 214 -15.18 20.18 -6.19
C PRO A 214 -14.78 20.78 -7.54
N ALA A 215 -14.49 19.93 -8.52
CA ALA A 215 -14.16 20.34 -9.87
C ALA A 215 -15.42 20.89 -10.57
N VAL A 216 -15.37 22.18 -10.91
CA VAL A 216 -16.46 22.85 -11.65
C VAL A 216 -16.14 22.83 -13.14
N VAL A 217 -17.01 22.18 -13.92
CA VAL A 217 -16.94 22.20 -15.38
C VAL A 217 -17.89 23.28 -15.88
N THR A 218 -17.35 24.18 -16.70
CA THR A 218 -18.12 25.20 -17.39
C THR A 218 -18.24 24.80 -18.85
N VAL A 219 -19.47 24.67 -19.33
CA VAL A 219 -19.77 24.46 -20.75
C VAL A 219 -20.47 25.72 -21.27
N GLU A 220 -19.87 26.36 -22.26
CA GLU A 220 -20.38 27.59 -22.84
C GLU A 220 -21.50 27.31 -23.86
N ALA A 221 -22.34 28.32 -24.12
CA ALA A 221 -23.39 28.19 -25.13
C ALA A 221 -22.78 27.97 -26.53
N GLY A 222 -23.26 26.95 -27.25
CA GLY A 222 -22.76 26.56 -28.57
C GLY A 222 -21.50 25.67 -28.54
N GLU A 223 -20.92 25.42 -27.36
CA GLU A 223 -19.79 24.52 -27.20
C GLU A 223 -20.19 23.07 -27.54
N VAL A 224 -19.28 22.35 -28.20
CA VAL A 224 -19.47 20.95 -28.56
C VAL A 224 -19.19 20.09 -27.33
N ILE A 225 -20.20 19.36 -26.85
CA ILE A 225 -20.09 18.47 -25.70
C ILE A 225 -19.59 17.09 -26.15
N LEU A 226 -20.11 16.60 -27.29
CA LEU A 226 -19.74 15.29 -27.84
C LEU A 226 -19.83 15.36 -29.36
N ARG A 227 -18.78 14.94 -30.08
CA ARG A 227 -18.78 14.91 -31.56
C ARG A 227 -19.41 13.63 -32.10
N ASP A 228 -19.83 13.68 -33.36
CA ASP A 228 -20.25 12.48 -34.08
C ASP A 228 -19.10 11.46 -34.14
N GLY A 229 -19.39 10.21 -33.80
CA GLY A 229 -18.41 9.14 -33.67
C GLY A 229 -17.57 9.15 -32.38
N GLU A 230 -17.77 10.13 -31.47
CA GLU A 230 -17.05 10.21 -30.20
C GLU A 230 -17.74 9.39 -29.10
N VAL A 231 -16.95 8.78 -28.22
CA VAL A 231 -17.45 7.98 -27.09
C VAL A 231 -17.80 8.89 -25.92
N ALA A 232 -18.98 8.70 -25.34
CA ALA A 232 -19.41 9.41 -24.16
C ALA A 232 -18.56 9.01 -22.94
N ASN A 233 -17.73 9.94 -22.46
CA ASN A 233 -16.96 9.80 -21.23
C ASN A 233 -17.66 10.51 -20.06
N PRO A 234 -17.51 10.02 -18.82
CA PRO A 234 -18.03 10.70 -17.65
C PRO A 234 -17.29 12.03 -17.45
N LEU A 235 -18.07 13.07 -17.16
CA LEU A 235 -17.60 14.44 -16.95
C LEU A 235 -17.95 14.96 -15.57
#